data_AF-A0AAV2H901-F1
#
_entry.id   AF-A0AAV2H901-F1
#
_cell.length_a   1.000
_cell.length_b   1.000
_cell.length_c   1.000
_cell.angle_alpha   90.00
_cell.angle_beta   90.00
_cell.angle_gamma   90.00
#
_symmetry.space_group_name_H-M   'P 1'
#
loop_
_entity.id
_entity.type
_entity.pdbx_description
1 polymer ?
#
loop_
_entity_poly.entity_id
_entity_poly.type
_entity_poly.pdbx_seq_one_letter_code
_entity_poly.pdbx_strand_id
1 'polypeptide(L)'
;MFPCGNTVLKRCNSTREAEHSQVLETNCDLTREYQLKLPEFTPDSCEDKSKYCHDWAKHGECEMNPSYMQVECRSSCQWCGKPLLADPTPRPPPVTGVCADGNVYCTSWADLGECDSNSAYMKEKCKKSCGLCVA
;
A
#
# COMPACT_ATOMS: atom_id res chain seq x y z
N MET A 1 -11.94 18.85 2.32
CA MET A 1 -13.07 17.95 2.05
C MET A 1 -13.19 17.02 3.26
N PHE A 2 -14.21 17.18 4.09
CA PHE A 2 -14.41 16.31 5.27
C PHE A 2 -15.17 15.04 4.84
N PRO A 3 -14.86 13.86 5.41
CA PRO A 3 -15.56 12.63 5.06
C PRO A 3 -17.01 12.67 5.58
N CYS A 4 -17.92 12.16 4.75
CA CYS A 4 -19.33 12.03 5.08
C CYS A 4 -19.51 10.95 6.15
N GLY A 5 -20.16 11.31 7.26
CA GLY A 5 -20.48 10.41 8.35
C GLY A 5 -21.06 11.22 9.51
N ASN A 6 -22.39 11.28 9.58
CA ASN A 6 -23.24 11.83 10.64
C ASN A 6 -22.52 12.57 11.78
N THR A 7 -21.96 13.74 11.49
CA THR A 7 -21.38 14.59 12.52
C THR A 7 -22.50 15.40 13.16
N VAL A 8 -22.91 15.06 14.39
CA VAL A 8 -23.73 15.96 15.21
C VAL A 8 -22.86 17.14 15.61
N LEU A 9 -22.87 18.21 14.80
CA LEU A 9 -22.22 19.46 15.16
C LEU A 9 -23.16 20.23 16.08
N LYS A 10 -22.85 20.28 17.38
CA LYS A 10 -23.44 21.29 18.27
C LYS A 10 -22.89 22.65 17.84
N ARG A 11 -23.73 23.50 17.24
CA ARG A 11 -23.38 24.92 17.07
C ARG A 11 -23.37 25.57 18.46
N CYS A 12 -22.24 26.13 18.86
CA CYS A 12 -22.21 27.06 19.99
C CYS A 12 -22.75 28.42 19.51
N ASN A 13 -23.91 28.85 20.02
CA ASN A 13 -24.28 30.27 20.00
C ASN A 13 -23.89 30.90 21.36
N SER A 14 -23.60 32.20 21.39
CA SER A 14 -23.14 32.94 22.58
C SER A 14 -24.20 33.10 23.68
N THR A 15 -25.41 32.59 23.49
CA THR A 15 -26.49 32.57 24.49
C THR A 15 -26.78 31.12 24.87
N ARG A 16 -26.52 30.76 26.14
CA ARG A 16 -26.61 29.41 26.71
C ARG A 16 -28.06 28.89 26.78
N GLU A 17 -28.69 28.58 25.66
CA GLU A 17 -29.92 27.80 25.64
C GLU A 17 -29.74 26.53 24.79
N ALA A 18 -30.19 25.41 25.34
CA ALA A 18 -30.07 24.09 24.73
C ALA A 18 -31.21 23.91 23.73
N GLU A 19 -30.96 24.23 22.45
CA GLU A 19 -31.90 23.87 21.39
C GLU A 19 -31.55 22.54 20.73
N HIS A 20 -32.64 21.88 20.32
CA HIS A 20 -32.77 20.54 19.79
C HIS A 20 -31.69 20.18 18.76
N SER A 21 -31.17 18.95 18.83
CA SER A 21 -30.33 18.38 17.77
C SER A 21 -31.11 18.39 16.45
N GLN A 22 -30.77 19.32 15.56
CA GLN A 22 -31.29 19.30 14.21
C GLN A 22 -30.31 18.53 13.33
N VAL A 23 -30.85 17.57 12.56
CA VAL A 23 -30.14 16.95 11.46
C VAL A 23 -30.03 18.00 10.36
N LEU A 24 -28.82 18.49 10.08
CA LEU A 24 -28.57 19.17 8.81
C LEU A 24 -28.60 18.10 7.73
N GLU A 25 -29.72 17.98 7.04
CA GLU A 25 -29.79 17.23 5.78
C GLU A 25 -28.89 17.96 4.79
N THR A 26 -27.68 17.42 4.62
CA THR A 26 -26.85 17.77 3.47
C THR A 26 -27.43 17.03 2.26
N ASN A 27 -27.49 17.69 1.11
CA ASN A 27 -28.07 17.13 -0.12
C ASN A 27 -27.27 15.90 -0.59
N CYS A 28 -27.60 14.75 -0.01
CA CYS A 28 -27.13 13.44 -0.40
C CYS A 28 -27.94 12.99 -1.62
N ASP A 29 -27.58 13.48 -2.79
CA ASP A 29 -28.04 12.88 -4.04
C ASP A 29 -27.30 11.55 -4.26
N LEU A 30 -27.91 10.47 -3.75
CA LEU A 30 -27.45 9.09 -3.93
C LEU A 30 -27.87 8.50 -5.30
N THR A 31 -28.47 9.30 -6.18
CA THR A 31 -28.91 8.87 -7.52
C THR A 31 -28.03 9.37 -8.65
N ARG A 32 -27.02 10.19 -8.36
CA ARG A 32 -25.98 10.45 -9.36
C ARG A 32 -25.11 9.22 -9.47
N GLU A 33 -25.28 8.48 -10.57
CA GLU A 33 -24.37 7.45 -11.05
C GLU A 33 -22.94 7.97 -11.04
N TYR A 34 -22.28 7.88 -9.89
CA TYR A 34 -20.84 7.94 -9.81
C TYR A 34 -20.38 6.57 -10.30
N GLN A 35 -20.38 6.40 -11.62
CA GLN A 35 -19.48 5.45 -12.23
C GLN A 35 -18.12 5.73 -11.58
N LEU A 36 -17.58 4.75 -10.86
CA LEU A 36 -16.19 4.73 -10.45
C LEU A 36 -15.34 4.65 -11.73
N LYS A 37 -15.24 5.74 -12.48
CA LYS A 37 -14.06 6.00 -13.28
C LYS A 37 -12.98 6.38 -12.28
N LEU A 38 -12.33 5.36 -11.73
CA LEU A 38 -10.99 5.54 -11.18
C LEU A 38 -10.22 6.29 -12.28
N PRO A 39 -9.62 7.47 -12.02
CA PRO A 39 -8.85 8.16 -13.05
C PRO A 39 -7.73 7.21 -13.49
N GLU A 40 -7.86 6.67 -14.70
CA GLU A 40 -6.83 5.85 -15.32
C GLU A 40 -5.64 6.76 -15.58
N PHE A 41 -4.68 6.75 -14.65
CA PHE A 41 -3.42 7.45 -14.87
C PHE A 41 -2.61 6.62 -15.87
N THR A 42 -2.70 7.01 -17.14
CA THR A 42 -1.76 6.55 -18.16
C THR A 42 -0.53 7.45 -18.09
N PRO A 43 0.68 6.90 -17.81
CA PRO A 43 1.89 7.72 -17.84
C PRO A 43 2.13 8.29 -19.24
N ASP A 44 2.51 9.57 -19.30
CA ASP A 44 2.73 10.31 -20.56
C ASP A 44 3.92 9.77 -21.37
N SER A 45 4.90 9.14 -20.73
CA SER A 45 6.03 8.50 -21.40
C SER A 45 5.94 6.97 -21.32
N CYS A 46 6.10 6.31 -22.48
CA CYS A 46 6.30 4.87 -22.56
C CYS A 46 7.66 4.57 -23.17
N GLU A 47 8.67 4.56 -22.31
CA GLU A 47 10.04 4.27 -22.68
C GLU A 47 10.68 3.38 -21.61
N ASP A 48 11.71 2.67 -22.02
CA ASP A 48 12.56 1.90 -21.12
C ASP A 48 13.69 2.81 -20.61
N LYS A 49 13.84 2.89 -19.29
CA LYS A 49 14.89 3.69 -18.63
C LYS A 49 16.21 2.95 -18.51
N SER A 50 16.16 1.63 -18.53
CA SER A 50 17.32 0.75 -18.46
C SER A 50 17.57 0.04 -19.79
N LYS A 51 18.84 -0.03 -20.20
CA LYS A 51 19.27 -0.82 -21.37
C LYS A 51 19.02 -2.32 -21.22
N TYR A 52 18.78 -2.81 -20.01
CA TYR A 52 18.54 -4.23 -19.71
C TYR A 52 17.05 -4.60 -19.72
N CYS A 53 16.15 -3.64 -19.96
CA CYS A 53 14.71 -3.90 -19.89
C CYS A 53 14.24 -5.04 -20.79
N HIS A 54 14.80 -5.16 -22.00
CA HIS A 54 14.50 -6.26 -22.91
C HIS A 54 14.89 -7.62 -22.30
N ASP A 55 16.08 -7.72 -21.72
CA ASP A 55 16.57 -8.95 -21.11
C ASP A 55 15.73 -9.31 -19.87
N TRP A 56 15.46 -8.34 -19.00
CA TRP A 56 14.61 -8.54 -17.82
C TRP A 56 13.19 -8.98 -18.18
N ALA A 57 12.57 -8.34 -19.17
CA ALA A 57 11.27 -8.75 -19.68
C ALA A 57 11.30 -10.19 -20.22
N LYS A 58 12.34 -10.56 -20.97
CA LYS A 58 12.53 -11.93 -21.46
C LYS A 58 12.69 -12.96 -20.34
N HIS A 59 13.24 -12.58 -19.20
CA HIS A 59 13.38 -13.43 -18.02
C HIS A 59 12.16 -13.41 -17.09
N GLY A 60 11.06 -12.75 -17.47
CA GLY A 60 9.79 -12.78 -16.73
C GLY A 60 9.69 -11.76 -15.60
N GLU A 61 10.54 -10.72 -15.59
CA GLU A 61 10.48 -9.67 -14.58
C GLU A 61 9.17 -8.87 -14.63
N CYS A 62 8.49 -8.83 -15.78
CA CYS A 62 7.20 -8.17 -15.91
C CYS A 62 6.14 -8.83 -15.01
N GLU A 63 6.21 -10.14 -14.80
CA GLU A 63 5.34 -10.92 -13.94
C GLU A 63 5.88 -11.02 -12.51
N MET A 64 7.19 -11.19 -12.35
CA MET A 64 7.83 -11.38 -11.05
C MET A 64 7.98 -10.08 -10.27
N ASN A 65 8.20 -8.96 -10.95
CA ASN A 65 8.44 -7.65 -10.34
C ASN A 65 7.66 -6.53 -11.07
N PRO A 66 6.32 -6.64 -11.15
CA PRO A 66 5.50 -5.78 -11.99
C PRO A 66 5.58 -4.31 -11.57
N SER A 67 5.66 -4.01 -10.27
CA SER A 67 5.72 -2.64 -9.77
C SER A 67 7.02 -1.93 -10.20
N TYR A 68 8.16 -2.63 -10.18
CA TYR A 68 9.42 -2.07 -10.67
C TYR A 68 9.41 -1.91 -12.19
N MET A 69 9.02 -2.97 -12.90
CA MET A 69 9.03 -2.98 -14.36
C MET A 69 8.05 -1.97 -14.96
N GLN A 70 6.95 -1.63 -14.27
CA GLN A 70 5.99 -0.63 -14.75
C GLN A 70 6.57 0.78 -14.83
N VAL A 71 7.53 1.08 -13.96
CA VAL A 71 8.19 2.39 -13.85
C VAL A 71 9.48 2.43 -14.66
N GLU A 72 10.20 1.30 -14.72
CA GLU A 72 11.53 1.23 -15.32
C GLU A 72 11.53 0.73 -16.78
N CYS A 73 10.66 -0.22 -17.11
CA CYS A 73 10.73 -1.04 -18.32
C CYS A 73 9.37 -1.20 -19.01
N ARG A 74 8.60 -0.11 -19.03
CA ARG A 74 7.20 -0.13 -19.46
C ARG A 74 7.03 -0.55 -20.92
N SER A 75 7.97 -0.15 -21.78
CA SER A 75 7.94 -0.49 -23.21
C SER A 75 8.26 -1.96 -23.43
N SER A 76 9.34 -2.46 -22.80
CA SER A 76 9.72 -3.87 -22.84
C SER A 76 8.63 -4.81 -22.29
N CYS A 77 7.88 -4.38 -21.27
CA CYS A 77 6.72 -5.13 -20.75
C CYS A 77 5.41 -4.90 -21.51
N GLN A 78 5.44 -4.18 -22.65
CA GLN A 78 4.28 -3.95 -23.51
C GLN A 78 3.09 -3.32 -22.75
N TRP A 79 3.40 -2.36 -21.87
CA TRP A 79 2.41 -1.63 -21.06
C TRP A 79 2.15 -0.20 -21.55
N CYS A 80 2.67 0.17 -22.73
CA CYS A 80 2.31 1.43 -23.39
C CYS A 80 0.81 1.53 -23.62
N GLY A 81 0.22 2.69 -23.29
CA GLY A 81 -1.21 2.95 -23.45
C GLY A 81 -2.12 2.13 -22.52
N LYS A 82 -1.55 1.30 -21.63
CA LYS A 82 -2.31 0.61 -20.59
C LYS A 82 -2.28 1.45 -19.31
N PRO A 83 -3.34 1.43 -18.49
CA PRO A 83 -3.29 2.03 -17.16
C PRO A 83 -2.16 1.39 -16.34
N LEU A 84 -1.62 2.14 -15.37
CA LEU A 84 -0.77 1.51 -14.37
C LEU A 84 -1.56 0.38 -13.70
N LEU A 85 -0.98 -0.81 -13.59
CA LEU A 85 -1.53 -1.82 -12.69
C LEU A 85 -1.45 -1.18 -11.31
N ALA A 86 -2.62 -0.85 -10.75
CA ALA A 86 -2.73 -0.57 -9.34
C ALA A 86 -2.08 -1.75 -8.62
N ASP A 87 -1.14 -1.47 -7.72
CA ASP A 87 -0.50 -2.49 -6.92
C ASP A 87 -1.62 -3.37 -6.33
N PRO A 88 -1.75 -4.65 -6.71
CA PRO A 88 -2.84 -5.50 -6.23
C PRO A 88 -2.74 -5.70 -4.72
N THR A 89 -1.57 -5.37 -4.16
CA THR A 89 -1.35 -5.25 -2.74
C THR A 89 -1.22 -3.78 -2.37
N PRO A 90 -2.18 -3.21 -1.62
CA PRO A 90 -1.83 -2.12 -0.71
C PRO A 90 -0.62 -2.62 0.06
N ARG A 91 0.52 -1.90 -0.01
CA ARG A 91 1.65 -2.16 0.90
C ARG A 91 1.02 -2.29 2.29
N PRO A 92 1.03 -3.48 2.92
CA PRO A 92 0.41 -3.60 4.23
C PRO A 92 1.09 -2.55 5.10
N PRO A 93 0.33 -1.77 5.88
CA PRO A 93 0.94 -0.87 6.84
C PRO A 93 1.98 -1.69 7.61
N PRO A 94 3.18 -1.14 7.89
CA PRO A 94 4.19 -1.88 8.65
C PRO A 94 3.50 -2.49 9.85
N VAL A 95 3.48 -3.82 9.91
CA VAL A 95 2.66 -4.56 10.87
C VAL A 95 3.35 -4.43 12.23
N THR A 96 3.15 -3.27 12.87
CA THR A 96 3.68 -3.00 14.20
C THR A 96 2.81 -3.77 15.19
N GLY A 97 3.19 -5.01 15.47
CA GLY A 97 2.57 -5.82 16.53
C GLY A 97 2.45 -7.30 16.24
N VAL A 98 2.62 -7.77 15.00
CA VAL A 98 2.66 -9.20 14.70
C VAL A 98 4.10 -9.68 14.81
N CYS A 99 4.34 -10.62 15.72
CA CYS A 99 5.64 -11.25 15.83
C CYS A 99 5.82 -12.30 14.73
N ALA A 100 6.43 -11.86 13.64
CA ALA A 100 6.68 -12.68 12.46
C ALA A 100 8.08 -12.39 11.92
N ASP A 101 8.53 -13.30 11.07
CA ASP A 101 9.73 -13.10 10.27
C ASP A 101 9.37 -12.31 9.01
N GLY A 102 10.21 -11.33 8.68
CA GLY A 102 10.13 -10.48 7.50
C GLY A 102 10.99 -10.96 6.34
N ASN A 103 11.69 -12.09 6.49
CA ASN A 103 12.44 -12.73 5.42
C ASN A 103 12.21 -14.24 5.43
N VAL A 104 12.08 -14.84 4.24
CA VAL A 104 11.88 -16.28 4.06
C VAL A 104 13.08 -17.12 4.55
N TYR A 105 14.27 -16.53 4.62
CA TYR A 105 15.49 -17.21 5.07
C TYR A 105 15.76 -17.11 6.57
N CYS A 106 14.88 -16.44 7.33
CA CYS A 106 15.10 -16.20 8.77
C CYS A 106 15.33 -17.50 9.56
N THR A 107 14.62 -18.60 9.26
CA THR A 107 14.82 -19.89 9.93
C THR A 107 16.24 -20.41 9.70
N SER A 108 16.67 -20.47 8.43
CA SER A 108 18.00 -20.97 8.07
C SER A 108 19.11 -20.12 8.68
N TRP A 109 18.92 -18.81 8.75
CA TRP A 109 19.88 -17.90 9.38
C TRP A 109 19.93 -18.08 10.90
N ALA A 110 18.79 -18.29 11.55
CA ALA A 110 18.76 -18.62 12.97
C ALA A 110 19.51 -19.93 13.25
N ASP A 111 19.31 -20.97 12.42
CA ASP A 111 20.02 -22.26 12.54
C ASP A 111 21.54 -22.11 12.34
N LEU A 112 21.97 -21.13 11.53
CA LEU A 112 23.37 -20.78 11.31
C LEU A 112 23.96 -19.86 12.41
N GLY A 113 23.19 -19.50 13.43
CA GLY A 113 23.66 -18.67 14.55
C GLY A 113 23.66 -17.16 14.27
N GLU A 114 22.90 -16.70 13.27
CA GLU A 114 22.79 -15.27 12.94
C GLU A 114 22.09 -14.47 14.05
N CYS A 115 21.28 -15.13 14.89
CA CYS A 115 20.65 -14.48 16.05
C CYS A 115 21.68 -13.88 17.03
N ASP A 116 22.89 -14.45 17.06
CA ASP A 116 24.02 -13.96 17.84
C ASP A 116 24.95 -13.10 16.99
N SER A 117 25.38 -13.62 15.84
CA SER A 117 26.38 -12.99 14.96
C SER A 117 25.89 -11.71 14.29
N ASN A 118 24.60 -11.64 13.98
CA ASN A 118 23.93 -10.52 13.31
C ASN A 118 22.65 -10.12 14.05
N SER A 119 22.76 -10.06 15.37
CA SER A 119 21.62 -9.87 16.27
C SER A 119 20.80 -8.61 15.97
N ALA A 120 21.41 -7.52 15.48
CA ALA A 120 20.70 -6.28 15.15
C ALA A 120 19.70 -6.50 14.00
N TYR A 121 20.15 -7.09 12.88
CA TYR A 121 19.29 -7.39 11.75
C TYR A 121 18.23 -8.43 12.12
N MET A 122 18.65 -9.49 12.80
CA MET A 122 17.76 -10.58 13.17
C MET A 122 16.69 -10.15 14.18
N LYS A 123 16.99 -9.27 15.13
CA LYS A 123 16.00 -8.67 16.04
C LYS A 123 14.99 -7.80 15.31
N GLU A 124 15.35 -7.18 14.21
CA GLU A 124 14.43 -6.33 13.45
C GLU A 124 13.57 -7.16 12.49
N LYS A 125 14.20 -8.08 11.74
CA LYS A 125 13.59 -8.78 10.61
C LYS A 125 13.24 -10.24 10.88
N CYS A 126 13.81 -10.89 11.88
CA CYS A 126 13.68 -12.33 12.12
C CYS A 126 13.30 -12.66 13.57
N LYS A 127 12.38 -11.87 14.14
CA LYS A 127 11.99 -11.94 15.55
C LYS A 127 11.46 -13.31 15.95
N LYS A 128 10.71 -13.96 15.06
CA LYS A 128 10.11 -15.26 15.34
C LYS A 128 11.16 -16.35 15.30
N SER A 129 11.99 -16.38 14.26
CA SER A 129 13.08 -17.35 14.13
C SER A 129 14.09 -17.25 15.27
N CYS A 130 14.36 -16.06 15.80
CA CYS A 130 15.24 -15.89 16.97
C CYS A 130 14.56 -16.05 18.32
N GLY A 131 13.31 -16.53 18.38
CA GLY A 131 12.61 -16.76 19.65
C GLY A 131 12.31 -15.49 20.45
N LEU A 132 12.27 -14.33 19.79
CA LEU A 132 12.01 -13.02 20.43
C LEU A 132 10.52 -12.68 20.52
N CYS A 133 9.66 -13.59 20.08
CA CYS A 133 8.22 -13.48 20.28
C CYS A 133 7.85 -13.89 21.70
N VAL A 134 7.18 -13.01 22.43
CA VAL A 134 6.48 -13.37 23.67
C VAL A 134 5.12 -13.97 23.28
N ALA A 135 4.77 -15.10 23.88
CA ALA A 135 3.46 -15.75 23.73
C ALA A 135 2.36 -15.04 24.52
#